data_AF-A0A7X1NHB2-F1
#
_entry.id   AF-A0A7X1NHB2-F1
#
_cell.length_a   1.000
_cell.length_b   1.000
_cell.length_c   1.000
_cell.angle_alpha   90.00
_cell.angle_beta   90.00
_cell.angle_gamma   90.00
#
_symmetry.space_group_name_H-M   'P 1'
#
loop_
_entity.id
_entity.type
_entity.pdbx_description
1 polymer ?
#
loop_
_entity_poly.entity_id
_entity_poly.type
_entity_poly.pdbx_seq_one_letter_code
_entity_poly.pdbx_strand_id
1 'polypeptide(L)'
;MQKGSRRWVAALLVSVMPFAAQAQAELASAPVQRTPDTAAVAASASKAESKADSKAQKQALKAQRQAERKQARQVRNTELKKLQRNGYGPQAAPEQYPENLLNAERKSAPQKATPAVPASSN
;
A
#
# COMPACT_ATOMS: atom_id res chain seq x y z
N MET A 1 22.96 -24.08 40.87
CA MET A 1 21.71 -23.34 40.60
C MET A 1 21.51 -23.29 39.09
N GLN A 2 20.65 -24.15 38.53
CA GLN A 2 20.34 -24.19 37.08
C GLN A 2 19.17 -23.26 36.76
N LYS A 3 19.38 -22.28 35.86
CA LYS A 3 18.34 -21.54 35.11
C LYS A 3 19.02 -21.07 33.82
N GLY A 4 18.67 -21.42 32.59
CA GLY A 4 17.48 -22.04 32.00
C GLY A 4 17.36 -21.44 30.59
N SER A 5 18.04 -22.03 29.61
CA SER A 5 18.12 -21.61 28.21
C SER A 5 16.78 -21.78 27.50
N ARG A 6 16.14 -20.68 27.07
CA ARG A 6 14.92 -20.74 26.24
C ARG A 6 15.28 -20.56 24.78
N ARG A 7 15.64 -21.68 24.15
CA ARG A 7 15.65 -21.83 22.69
C ARG A 7 14.20 -21.87 22.22
N TRP A 8 13.72 -20.81 21.57
CA TRP A 8 12.48 -20.88 20.81
C TRP A 8 12.82 -21.36 19.40
N VAL A 9 12.68 -22.67 19.20
CA VAL A 9 12.52 -23.29 17.89
C VAL A 9 11.02 -23.29 17.60
N ALA A 10 10.61 -22.68 16.49
CA ALA A 10 9.45 -23.12 15.70
C ALA A 10 9.42 -22.34 14.38
N ALA A 11 9.99 -22.95 13.35
CA ALA A 11 9.68 -22.65 11.97
C ALA A 11 8.20 -22.96 11.71
N LEU A 12 7.50 -22.10 10.96
CA LEU A 12 6.24 -22.48 10.34
C LEU A 12 6.12 -21.81 8.98
N LEU A 13 6.61 -22.55 7.98
CA LEU A 13 6.38 -22.35 6.56
C LEU A 13 4.90 -22.65 6.27
N VAL A 14 4.09 -21.62 6.02
CA VAL A 14 2.75 -21.80 5.46
C VAL A 14 2.88 -21.70 3.94
N SER A 15 3.06 -22.87 3.32
CA SER A 15 2.84 -23.10 1.91
C SER A 15 1.34 -23.06 1.61
N VAL A 16 0.89 -22.14 0.76
CA VAL A 16 -0.46 -22.15 0.18
C VAL A 16 -0.32 -22.48 -1.29
N MET A 17 -0.65 -23.72 -1.65
CA MET A 17 -0.86 -24.14 -3.04
C MET A 17 -2.15 -23.49 -3.60
N PRO A 18 -2.20 -23.20 -4.91
CA PRO A 18 -3.38 -22.66 -5.56
C PRO A 18 -4.42 -23.77 -5.80
N PHE A 19 -5.63 -23.55 -5.28
CA PHE A 19 -6.83 -24.35 -5.58
C PHE A 19 -7.27 -24.03 -7.02
N ALA A 20 -6.85 -24.86 -7.97
CA ALA A 20 -7.36 -24.87 -9.33
C ALA A 20 -8.81 -25.38 -9.29
N ALA A 21 -9.77 -24.47 -9.43
CA ALA A 21 -11.18 -24.82 -9.58
C ALA A 21 -11.40 -25.46 -10.97
N GLN A 22 -11.40 -26.78 -10.99
CA GLN A 22 -11.87 -27.60 -12.10
C GLN A 22 -13.40 -27.63 -12.08
N ALA A 23 -14.05 -26.87 -12.95
CA ALA A 23 -15.47 -27.03 -13.24
C ALA A 23 -15.60 -27.75 -14.59
N GLN A 24 -15.73 -29.07 -14.52
CA GLN A 24 -16.28 -29.88 -15.59
C GLN A 24 -17.78 -30.01 -15.34
N ALA A 25 -18.58 -29.57 -16.30
CA ALA A 25 -19.97 -29.99 -16.46
C ALA A 25 -20.30 -29.93 -17.96
N GLU A 26 -19.84 -30.96 -18.65
CA GLU A 26 -20.55 -31.51 -19.78
C GLU A 26 -21.81 -32.20 -19.23
N LEU A 27 -22.98 -31.98 -19.84
CA LEU A 27 -23.95 -33.01 -20.22
C LEU A 27 -25.32 -32.38 -20.58
N ALA A 28 -25.92 -32.98 -21.62
CA ALA A 28 -27.35 -33.04 -21.93
C ALA A 28 -28.00 -31.92 -22.77
N SER A 29 -27.95 -32.18 -24.08
CA SER A 29 -28.97 -31.95 -25.12
C SER A 29 -30.43 -31.90 -24.64
N ALA A 30 -31.18 -30.85 -25.02
CA ALA A 30 -32.43 -30.89 -25.82
C ALA A 30 -33.26 -29.59 -25.66
N PRO A 31 -33.89 -29.04 -26.73
CA PRO A 31 -34.47 -27.69 -26.72
C PRO A 31 -36.01 -27.69 -26.70
N VAL A 32 -36.68 -27.28 -25.61
CA VAL A 32 -38.13 -27.00 -25.65
C VAL A 32 -38.55 -25.89 -24.67
N GLN A 33 -39.37 -24.97 -25.20
CA GLN A 33 -40.28 -24.01 -24.56
C GLN A 33 -39.72 -22.68 -24.02
N ARG A 34 -39.85 -21.65 -24.88
CA ARG A 34 -39.90 -20.24 -24.50
C ARG A 34 -41.16 -19.99 -23.65
N THR A 35 -40.98 -19.75 -22.36
CA THR A 35 -41.97 -19.08 -21.50
C THR A 35 -41.65 -17.58 -21.43
N PRO A 36 -42.62 -16.68 -21.67
CA PRO A 36 -42.38 -15.23 -21.65
C PRO A 36 -42.21 -14.64 -20.23
N ASP A 37 -42.22 -15.46 -19.17
CA ASP A 37 -41.91 -15.01 -17.80
C ASP A 37 -40.40 -14.95 -17.50
N THR A 38 -39.59 -15.62 -18.32
CA THR A 38 -38.13 -15.67 -18.14
C THR A 38 -37.48 -14.32 -18.46
N ALA A 39 -38.11 -13.46 -19.27
CA ALA A 39 -37.57 -12.14 -19.63
C ALA A 39 -37.53 -11.17 -18.44
N ALA A 40 -38.51 -11.23 -17.53
CA ALA A 40 -38.54 -10.39 -16.33
C ALA A 40 -37.52 -10.84 -15.27
N VAL A 41 -37.29 -12.16 -15.15
CA VAL A 41 -36.29 -12.74 -14.24
C VAL A 41 -34.87 -12.52 -14.80
N ALA A 42 -34.66 -12.68 -16.11
CA ALA A 42 -33.37 -12.42 -16.76
C ALA A 42 -33.01 -10.91 -16.80
N ALA A 43 -34.00 -10.02 -16.96
CA ALA A 43 -33.79 -8.58 -16.84
C ALA A 43 -33.46 -8.17 -15.39
N SER A 44 -34.00 -8.86 -14.39
CA SER A 44 -33.69 -8.61 -12.98
C SER A 44 -32.33 -9.20 -12.57
N ALA A 45 -31.96 -10.37 -13.10
CA ALA A 45 -30.65 -11.00 -12.90
C ALA A 45 -29.52 -10.17 -13.53
N SER A 46 -29.67 -9.72 -14.78
CA SER A 46 -28.67 -8.87 -15.45
C SER A 46 -28.51 -7.48 -14.78
N LYS A 47 -29.58 -6.93 -14.20
CA LYS A 47 -29.53 -5.69 -13.40
C LYS A 47 -28.89 -5.89 -12.02
N ALA A 48 -28.95 -7.11 -11.48
CA ALA A 48 -28.29 -7.48 -10.24
C ALA A 48 -26.79 -7.74 -10.44
N GLU A 49 -26.42 -8.42 -11.53
CA GLU A 49 -25.03 -8.67 -11.94
C GLU A 49 -24.29 -7.36 -12.25
N SER A 50 -24.86 -6.48 -13.08
CA SER A 50 -24.25 -5.17 -13.39
C SER A 50 -24.05 -4.26 -12.17
N LYS A 51 -24.91 -4.36 -11.14
CA LYS A 51 -24.74 -3.67 -9.85
C LYS A 51 -23.66 -4.33 -8.98
N ALA A 52 -23.53 -5.65 -9.02
CA ALA A 52 -22.49 -6.38 -8.32
C ALA A 52 -21.10 -6.07 -8.92
N ASP A 53 -20.98 -6.04 -10.25
CA ASP A 53 -19.75 -5.65 -10.96
C ASP A 53 -19.34 -4.20 -10.66
N SER A 54 -20.32 -3.28 -10.67
CA SER A 54 -20.08 -1.88 -10.30
C SER A 54 -19.60 -1.73 -8.85
N LYS A 55 -20.07 -2.59 -7.93
CA LYS A 55 -19.66 -2.59 -6.53
C LYS A 55 -18.25 -3.18 -6.36
N ALA A 56 -17.94 -4.27 -7.06
CA ALA A 56 -16.62 -4.89 -7.08
C ALA A 56 -15.57 -3.93 -7.66
N GLN A 57 -15.86 -3.27 -8.78
CA GLN A 57 -14.97 -2.27 -9.39
C GLN A 57 -14.73 -1.07 -8.46
N LYS A 58 -15.78 -0.57 -7.79
CA LYS A 58 -15.64 0.50 -6.77
C LYS A 58 -14.78 0.07 -5.58
N GLN A 59 -14.84 -1.19 -5.15
CA GLN A 59 -14.00 -1.71 -4.07
C GLN A 59 -12.53 -1.84 -4.49
N ALA A 60 -12.27 -2.35 -5.70
CA ALA A 60 -10.92 -2.41 -6.25
C ALA A 60 -10.27 -1.03 -6.35
N LEU A 61 -11.01 -0.04 -6.86
CA LEU A 61 -10.54 1.35 -6.98
C LEU A 61 -10.29 2.00 -5.62
N LYS A 62 -11.14 1.72 -4.60
CA LYS A 62 -10.89 2.15 -3.22
C LYS A 62 -9.61 1.54 -2.65
N ALA A 63 -9.34 0.27 -2.91
CA ALA A 63 -8.12 -0.40 -2.45
C ALA A 63 -6.88 0.23 -3.08
N GLN A 64 -6.90 0.50 -4.39
CA GLN A 64 -5.83 1.20 -5.10
C GLN A 64 -5.55 2.59 -4.50
N ARG A 65 -6.58 3.43 -4.35
CA ARG A 65 -6.42 4.77 -3.75
C ARG A 65 -5.86 4.72 -2.33
N GLN A 66 -6.19 3.68 -1.56
CA GLN A 66 -5.62 3.52 -0.22
C GLN A 66 -4.13 3.20 -0.27
N ALA A 67 -3.70 2.35 -1.20
CA ALA A 67 -2.28 2.05 -1.40
C ALA A 67 -1.50 3.32 -1.82
N GLU A 68 -2.02 4.06 -2.79
CA GLU A 68 -1.43 5.34 -3.25
C GLU A 68 -1.34 6.37 -2.12
N ARG A 69 -2.40 6.52 -1.31
CA ARG A 69 -2.38 7.43 -0.15
C ARG A 69 -1.33 7.03 0.88
N LYS A 70 -1.13 5.74 1.12
CA LYS A 70 -0.08 5.26 2.04
C LYS A 70 1.30 5.60 1.52
N GLN A 71 1.54 5.38 0.23
CA GLN A 71 2.81 5.74 -0.42
C GLN A 71 3.05 7.26 -0.35
N ALA A 72 2.06 8.08 -0.71
CA ALA A 72 2.16 9.53 -0.63
C ALA A 72 2.43 10.02 0.81
N ARG A 73 1.78 9.42 1.81
CA ARG A 73 2.05 9.72 3.23
C ARG A 73 3.47 9.33 3.62
N GLN A 74 3.98 8.20 3.16
CA GLN A 74 5.36 7.79 3.43
C GLN A 74 6.34 8.79 2.85
N VAL A 75 6.19 9.17 1.58
CA VAL A 75 7.04 10.19 0.95
C VAL A 75 7.02 11.50 1.75
N ARG A 76 5.84 12.08 1.99
CA ARG A 76 5.70 13.33 2.75
C ARG A 76 6.27 13.22 4.16
N ASN A 77 6.05 12.10 4.85
CA ASN A 77 6.57 11.90 6.20
C ASN A 77 8.09 11.73 6.22
N THR A 78 8.68 11.14 5.18
CA THR A 78 10.15 11.03 5.10
C THR A 78 10.80 12.39 4.92
N GLU A 79 10.25 13.24 4.05
CA GLU A 79 10.74 14.61 3.85
C GLU A 79 10.58 15.45 5.11
N LEU A 80 9.40 15.39 5.73
CA LEU A 80 9.13 16.10 6.99
C LEU A 80 10.10 15.67 8.09
N LYS A 81 10.41 14.36 8.21
CA LYS A 81 11.41 13.86 9.16
C LYS A 81 12.83 14.35 8.86
N LYS A 82 13.21 14.47 7.57
CA LYS A 82 14.51 15.03 7.18
C LYS A 82 14.63 16.48 7.62
N LEU A 83 13.59 17.28 7.40
CA LEU A 83 13.55 18.67 7.83
C LEU A 83 13.58 18.78 9.36
N GLN A 84 12.83 17.94 10.07
CA GLN A 84 12.83 17.88 11.54
C GLN A 84 14.19 17.57 12.13
N ARG A 85 14.88 16.57 11.58
CA ARG A 85 16.25 16.25 11.99
C ARG A 85 17.21 17.43 11.80
N ASN A 86 16.91 18.29 10.83
CA ASN A 86 17.73 19.46 10.51
C ASN A 86 17.28 20.75 11.23
N GLY A 87 16.34 20.66 12.18
CA GLY A 87 15.94 21.77 13.06
C GLY A 87 14.58 22.41 12.74
N TYR A 88 13.82 21.89 11.78
CA TYR A 88 12.48 22.38 11.46
C TYR A 88 11.38 21.65 12.24
N GLY A 89 10.59 22.33 13.06
CA GLY A 89 9.45 21.70 13.72
C GLY A 89 8.96 22.44 14.95
N PRO A 90 7.96 21.89 15.67
CA PRO A 90 7.36 22.55 16.82
C PRO A 90 8.30 22.66 18.03
N GLN A 91 9.42 21.93 18.01
CA GLN A 91 10.45 22.00 19.05
C GLN A 91 11.33 23.25 18.89
N ALA A 92 11.33 23.87 17.70
CA ALA A 92 12.03 25.13 17.46
C ALA A 92 11.19 26.29 18.01
N ALA A 93 11.87 27.30 18.55
CA ALA A 93 11.18 28.51 19.02
C ALA A 93 10.53 29.25 17.83
N PRO A 94 9.36 29.88 18.00
CA PRO A 94 8.68 30.61 16.94
C PRO A 94 9.56 31.70 16.30
N GLU A 95 10.41 32.34 17.11
CA GLU A 95 11.42 33.34 16.72
C GLU A 95 12.43 32.82 15.67
N GLN A 96 12.67 31.51 15.64
CA GLN A 96 13.64 30.88 14.73
C GLN A 96 13.01 30.51 13.38
N TYR A 97 11.71 30.74 13.23
CA TYR A 97 10.98 30.63 11.98
C TYR A 97 10.99 31.99 11.27
N PRO A 98 11.22 32.09 9.94
CA PRO A 98 11.33 31.05 8.91
C PRO A 98 12.75 30.54 8.62
N GLU A 99 13.80 31.07 9.25
CA GLU A 99 15.21 30.72 8.99
C GLU A 99 15.49 29.22 9.14
N ASN A 100 14.89 28.58 10.15
CA ASN A 100 15.05 27.14 10.35
C ASN A 100 14.53 26.29 9.19
N LEU A 101 13.50 26.74 8.46
CA LEU A 101 13.02 26.04 7.25
C LEU A 101 14.08 26.08 6.15
N LEU A 102 14.62 27.27 5.85
CA LEU A 102 15.65 27.45 4.82
C LEU A 102 16.92 26.67 5.15
N ASN A 103 17.32 26.68 6.43
CA ASN A 103 18.45 25.92 6.93
C ASN A 103 18.22 24.41 6.85
N ALA A 104 17.02 23.95 7.22
CA ALA A 104 16.67 22.55 7.17
C ALA A 104 16.64 22.00 5.73
N GLU A 105 16.13 22.79 4.78
CA GLU A 105 16.14 22.47 3.35
C GLU A 105 17.58 22.36 2.83
N ARG A 106 18.42 23.37 3.06
CA ARG A 106 19.85 23.36 2.65
C ARG A 106 20.61 22.16 3.20
N LYS A 107 20.36 21.78 4.46
CA LYS A 107 20.98 20.61 5.09
C LYS A 107 20.37 19.27 4.66
N SER A 108 19.14 19.28 4.14
CA SER A 108 18.44 18.07 3.67
C SER A 108 18.82 17.71 2.24
N ALA A 109 19.28 18.69 1.46
CA ALA A 109 19.89 18.45 0.17
C ALA A 109 21.06 17.48 0.36
N PRO A 110 21.18 16.45 -0.50
CA PRO A 110 22.35 15.59 -0.48
C PRO A 110 23.56 16.50 -0.66
N GLN A 111 24.39 16.59 0.38
CA GLN A 111 25.68 17.26 0.28
C GLN A 111 26.40 16.52 -0.85
N LYS A 112 26.49 17.14 -2.03
CA LYS A 112 27.47 16.71 -3.04
C LYS A 112 28.77 16.67 -2.25
N ALA A 113 29.28 15.46 -1.99
CA ALA A 113 30.46 15.28 -1.18
C ALA A 113 31.52 16.22 -1.74
N THR A 114 31.79 17.31 -1.04
CA THR A 114 32.95 18.13 -1.33
C THR A 114 34.11 17.20 -1.00
N PRO A 115 34.91 16.79 -2.00
CA PRO A 115 36.03 15.89 -1.74
C PRO A 115 36.87 16.54 -0.63
N ALA A 116 37.15 15.75 0.41
CA ALA A 116 37.96 16.17 1.53
C ALA A 116 39.25 16.81 0.98
N VAL A 117 39.42 18.11 1.21
CA VAL A 117 40.66 18.81 0.89
C VAL A 117 41.72 18.15 1.77
N PRO A 118 42.76 17.50 1.22
CA PRO A 118 43.79 16.90 2.05
C PRO A 118 44.45 18.02 2.85
N ALA A 119 44.51 17.83 4.17
CA ALA A 119 45.20 18.74 5.07
C ALA A 119 46.63 18.94 4.57
N SER A 120 46.94 20.17 4.14
CA SER A 120 48.31 20.58 3.85
C SER A 120 49.07 20.62 5.17
N SER A 121 49.91 19.61 5.40
CA SER A 121 50.95 19.66 6.42
C SER A 121 51.95 20.75 6.05
N ASN A 122 52.21 21.67 6.97
CA ASN A 122 53.27 22.67 6.90
C ASN A 122 54.48 22.16 7.69
#